data_AF-A0A2P6V8E2-F1
#
_entry.id   AF-A0A2P6V8E2-F1
#
_cell.length_a   1.000
_cell.length_b   1.000
_cell.length_c   1.000
_cell.angle_alpha   90.00
_cell.angle_beta   90.00
_cell.angle_gamma   90.00
#
_symmetry.space_group_name_H-M   'P 1'
#
loop_
_entity.id
_entity.type
_entity.pdbx_description
1 polymer ?
#
loop_
_entity_poly.entity_id
_entity_poly.type
_entity_poly.pdbx_seq_one_letter_code
_entity_poly.pdbx_strand_id
1 'polypeptide(L)'
;MPPTRVMAHFAARLALALVLAGAGGASAADVSNATDSAAAAGVLWNPEWRLGRATHYSAPGDVWTIHDGSCTHKYIWPDIGTGWDAGAMDDQNDEFIGSCGRCYEIKCNPRVFTDGYGASIDRMGACLDPDASVVITIVDACPCQYTGNYYSNKRWCCGDVDHLDISVYAFEKLAPLKWGVIPLLYRPVPCDYKPQKPAPKPAQPTAGIPPPKGAVRP
;
A
#
# COMPACT_ATOMS: atom_id res chain seq x y z
N MET A 1 20.12 -8.43 -61.32
CA MET A 1 19.59 -9.48 -62.22
C MET A 1 18.76 -10.45 -61.38
N PRO A 2 17.43 -10.41 -61.47
CA PRO A 2 16.55 -11.38 -60.83
C PRO A 2 16.21 -12.53 -61.80
N PRO A 3 15.87 -13.74 -61.34
CA PRO A 3 15.18 -14.71 -62.16
C PRO A 3 13.66 -14.62 -61.96
N THR A 4 13.02 -14.47 -63.11
CA THR A 4 11.61 -14.63 -63.47
C THR A 4 11.01 -16.00 -63.18
N ARG A 5 9.69 -16.05 -62.99
CA ARG A 5 8.65 -16.92 -63.64
C ARG A 5 7.49 -17.16 -62.66
N VAL A 6 6.21 -17.31 -63.00
CA VAL A 6 5.40 -17.20 -64.23
C VAL A 6 3.95 -17.07 -63.74
N MET A 7 3.14 -16.29 -64.45
CA MET A 7 1.68 -16.18 -64.28
C MET A 7 0.95 -17.44 -64.75
N ALA A 8 -0.13 -17.81 -64.07
CA ALA A 8 -1.23 -18.58 -64.66
C ALA A 8 -2.58 -18.04 -64.15
N HIS A 9 -3.38 -17.55 -65.10
CA HIS A 9 -4.77 -17.15 -64.96
C HIS A 9 -5.67 -18.34 -64.59
N PHE A 10 -6.82 -18.12 -63.94
CA PHE A 10 -8.14 -18.49 -64.49
C PHE A 10 -9.31 -18.04 -63.59
N ALA A 11 -10.25 -17.34 -64.23
CA ALA A 11 -11.70 -17.27 -64.05
C ALA A 11 -12.33 -16.86 -62.69
N ALA A 12 -13.04 -15.73 -62.78
CA ALA A 12 -14.08 -15.27 -61.88
C ALA A 12 -15.31 -16.19 -61.84
N ARG A 13 -15.95 -16.29 -60.67
CA ARG A 13 -17.41 -16.48 -60.57
C ARG A 13 -17.97 -15.64 -59.43
N LEU A 14 -18.76 -14.64 -59.84
CA LEU A 14 -19.64 -13.82 -59.03
C LEU A 14 -20.85 -14.69 -58.61
N ALA A 15 -21.15 -14.75 -57.32
CA ALA A 15 -22.42 -15.28 -56.83
C ALA A 15 -22.99 -14.29 -55.79
N LEU A 16 -24.06 -13.63 -56.19
CA LEU A 16 -24.92 -12.79 -55.38
C LEU A 16 -26.00 -13.68 -54.75
N ALA A 17 -26.16 -13.64 -53.43
CA ALA A 17 -27.35 -14.15 -52.75
C ALA A 17 -27.71 -13.24 -51.58
N LEU A 18 -29.02 -13.05 -51.43
CA LEU A 18 -29.71 -11.92 -50.82
C LEU A 18 -30.45 -12.38 -49.54
N VAL A 19 -30.34 -11.57 -48.47
CA VAL A 19 -31.32 -11.30 -47.38
C VAL A 19 -31.67 -12.41 -46.38
N LEU A 20 -31.61 -12.05 -45.09
CA LEU A 20 -32.79 -11.96 -44.19
C LEU A 20 -32.39 -11.33 -42.85
N ALA A 21 -32.91 -10.12 -42.61
CA ALA A 21 -32.99 -9.53 -41.28
C ALA A 21 -34.11 -10.24 -40.51
N GLY A 22 -33.76 -10.88 -39.40
CA GLY A 22 -34.70 -11.44 -38.43
C GLY A 22 -34.59 -10.68 -37.11
N ALA A 23 -35.61 -9.89 -36.80
CA ALA A 23 -35.84 -9.38 -35.45
C ALA A 23 -36.63 -10.47 -34.67
N GLY A 24 -36.13 -10.84 -33.51
CA GLY A 24 -36.79 -11.78 -32.60
C GLY A 24 -36.14 -11.69 -31.22
N GLY A 25 -36.82 -10.98 -30.31
CA GLY A 25 -36.38 -10.82 -28.93
C GLY A 25 -36.60 -12.09 -28.10
N ALA A 26 -35.67 -12.32 -27.17
CA ALA A 26 -35.90 -13.08 -25.96
C ALA A 26 -35.27 -12.31 -24.79
N SER A 27 -36.03 -12.22 -23.70
CA SER A 27 -35.86 -11.32 -22.57
C SER A 27 -34.93 -11.88 -21.48
N ALA A 28 -34.39 -10.94 -20.69
CA ALA A 28 -33.94 -11.05 -19.30
C ALA A 28 -32.66 -11.85 -18.99
N ALA A 29 -31.56 -11.10 -18.76
CA ALA A 29 -30.88 -11.09 -17.47
C ALA A 29 -30.06 -9.78 -17.36
N ASP A 30 -30.54 -8.86 -16.52
CA ASP A 30 -29.74 -7.77 -15.98
C ASP A 30 -28.55 -8.36 -15.23
N VAL A 31 -27.34 -8.05 -15.70
CA VAL A 31 -26.14 -8.13 -14.86
C VAL A 31 -25.59 -6.72 -14.79
N SER A 32 -26.16 -5.94 -13.87
CA SER A 32 -25.56 -4.72 -13.35
C SER A 32 -24.27 -5.14 -12.66
N ASN A 33 -23.17 -5.19 -13.42
CA ASN A 33 -21.85 -5.35 -12.83
C ASN A 33 -21.52 -4.00 -12.18
N ALA A 34 -21.62 -3.98 -10.85
CA ALA A 34 -21.24 -2.85 -10.02
C ALA A 34 -19.74 -2.60 -10.19
N THR A 35 -19.39 -1.77 -11.16
CA THR A 35 -18.07 -1.15 -11.28
C THR A 35 -18.22 0.36 -11.17
N ASP A 36 -18.82 0.81 -10.08
CA ASP A 36 -18.84 2.22 -9.70
C ASP A 36 -18.36 2.34 -8.27
N SER A 37 -17.07 2.67 -8.11
CA SER A 37 -16.49 3.56 -7.08
C SER A 37 -15.03 3.19 -6.79
N ALA A 38 -14.10 3.65 -7.64
CA ALA A 38 -12.68 3.83 -7.27
C ALA A 38 -11.88 4.65 -8.29
N ALA A 39 -12.42 4.92 -9.48
CA ALA A 39 -11.80 5.81 -10.46
C ALA A 39 -12.13 7.29 -10.17
N ALA A 40 -11.66 7.80 -9.02
CA ALA A 40 -11.78 9.22 -8.69
C ALA A 40 -10.48 9.78 -8.09
N ALA A 41 -9.37 9.53 -8.79
CA ALA A 41 -8.15 10.34 -8.88
C ALA A 41 -7.16 9.49 -9.69
N GLY A 42 -6.53 10.04 -10.72
CA GLY A 42 -5.69 9.33 -11.70
C GLY A 42 -4.39 8.72 -11.17
N VAL A 43 -4.39 8.08 -10.00
CA VAL A 43 -3.34 7.17 -9.57
C VAL A 43 -3.71 5.78 -10.09
N LEU A 44 -2.87 5.24 -10.98
CA LEU A 44 -2.97 3.84 -11.38
C LEU A 44 -2.74 2.98 -10.12
N TRP A 45 -3.81 2.42 -9.56
CA TRP A 45 -3.73 1.45 -8.47
C TRP A 45 -2.96 0.23 -8.97
N ASN A 46 -1.67 0.13 -8.62
CA ASN A 46 -0.87 -1.05 -8.90
C ASN A 46 -0.99 -2.02 -7.71
N PRO A 47 -1.74 -3.13 -7.81
CA PRO A 47 -1.92 -4.07 -6.71
C PRO A 47 -0.70 -4.99 -6.50
N GLU A 48 0.34 -4.84 -7.31
CA GLU A 48 1.57 -5.62 -7.17
C GLU A 48 2.33 -5.25 -5.91
N TRP A 49 2.98 -6.25 -5.32
CA TRP A 49 3.86 -6.05 -4.17
C TRP A 49 5.11 -5.27 -4.59
N ARG A 50 5.38 -4.16 -3.91
CA ARG A 50 6.61 -3.39 -4.04
C ARG A 50 7.53 -3.61 -2.87
N LEU A 51 8.83 -3.50 -3.13
CA LEU A 51 9.83 -3.51 -2.08
C LEU A 51 9.83 -2.17 -1.36
N GLY A 52 9.86 -2.22 -0.04
CA GLY A 52 10.07 -1.03 0.79
C GLY A 52 10.78 -1.39 2.09
N ARG A 53 10.76 -0.47 3.04
CA ARG A 53 11.18 -0.72 4.43
C ARG A 53 10.35 0.13 5.38
N ALA A 54 10.29 -0.29 6.64
CA ALA A 54 9.65 0.48 7.69
C ALA A 54 10.52 0.61 8.92
N THR A 55 10.51 1.80 9.50
CA THR A 55 10.84 2.07 10.91
C THR A 55 9.55 2.12 11.72
N HIS A 56 9.62 2.50 12.99
CA HIS A 56 8.42 2.83 13.74
C HIS A 56 8.52 4.16 14.48
N TYR A 57 7.36 4.82 14.60
CA TYR A 57 7.17 6.01 15.44
C TYR A 57 6.03 5.81 16.44
N SER A 58 5.76 6.84 17.26
CA SER A 58 4.92 6.73 18.47
C SER A 58 5.48 5.77 19.52
N ALA A 59 6.73 5.99 19.95
CA ALA A 59 7.37 5.19 21.00
C ALA A 59 6.68 5.39 22.37
N PRO A 60 6.87 4.45 23.34
CA PRO A 60 6.39 4.63 24.71
C PRO A 60 6.82 5.99 25.28
N GLY A 61 5.84 6.84 25.61
CA GLY A 61 6.06 8.21 26.09
C GLY A 61 5.75 9.32 25.07
N ASP A 62 5.60 8.99 23.78
CA ASP A 62 5.21 9.92 22.71
C ASP A 62 4.19 9.30 21.74
N VAL A 63 3.20 8.62 22.32
CA VAL A 63 2.19 7.85 21.58
C VAL A 63 1.08 8.72 20.95
N TRP A 64 1.11 10.04 21.16
CA TRP A 64 0.14 10.97 20.56
C TRP A 64 0.46 11.29 19.09
N THR A 65 1.69 11.04 18.63
CA THR A 65 2.16 11.45 17.29
C THR A 65 1.32 10.89 16.15
N ILE A 66 0.81 9.65 16.23
CA ILE A 66 -0.12 9.13 15.20
C ILE A 66 -1.46 9.90 15.13
N HIS A 67 -1.89 10.56 16.20
CA HIS A 67 -3.15 11.31 16.27
C HIS A 67 -3.02 12.75 15.80
N ASP A 68 -1.82 13.33 15.89
CA ASP A 68 -1.53 14.70 15.43
C ASP A 68 -0.71 14.71 14.14
N GLY A 69 -0.68 13.59 13.43
CA GLY A 69 -0.03 13.48 12.14
C GLY A 69 -0.64 14.42 11.11
N SER A 70 0.14 14.73 10.08
CA SER A 70 -0.10 15.74 9.03
C SER A 70 -1.44 15.61 8.27
N CYS A 71 -2.17 14.50 8.45
CA CYS A 71 -3.44 14.25 7.77
C CYS A 71 -4.69 14.44 8.65
N THR A 72 -4.62 14.18 9.96
CA THR A 72 -5.85 13.97 10.76
C THR A 72 -6.05 14.97 11.90
N HIS A 73 -5.00 15.37 12.62
CA HIS A 73 -5.05 16.28 13.77
C HIS A 73 -6.17 15.97 14.80
N LYS A 74 -6.49 14.68 14.98
CA LYS A 74 -7.56 14.20 15.87
C LYS A 74 -7.26 12.82 16.39
N TYR A 75 -7.88 12.47 17.52
CA TYR A 75 -7.77 11.14 18.08
C TYR A 75 -8.25 10.07 17.10
N ILE A 76 -7.37 9.10 16.84
CA ILE A 76 -7.68 7.92 16.03
C ILE A 76 -8.21 6.86 16.99
N TRP A 77 -9.42 6.39 16.74
CA TRP A 77 -10.03 5.34 17.56
C TRP A 77 -9.47 3.97 17.16
N PRO A 78 -8.99 3.14 18.10
CA PRO A 78 -8.33 1.87 17.78
C PRO A 78 -9.26 0.85 17.10
N ASP A 79 -10.56 1.06 17.13
CA ASP A 79 -11.59 0.16 16.59
C ASP A 79 -12.36 0.73 15.39
N ILE A 80 -11.89 1.83 14.80
CA ILE A 80 -12.46 2.43 13.57
C ILE A 80 -11.43 2.36 12.44
N GLY A 81 -11.83 1.86 11.27
CA GLY A 81 -10.93 1.70 10.13
C GLY A 81 -9.78 0.74 10.43
N THR A 82 -8.54 1.13 10.13
CA THR A 82 -7.34 0.40 10.56
C THR A 82 -6.93 0.74 12.00
N GLY A 83 -7.65 1.65 12.66
CA GLY A 83 -7.37 2.11 14.01
C GLY A 83 -5.94 2.63 14.13
N TRP A 84 -5.22 2.14 15.14
CA TRP A 84 -3.83 2.53 15.36
C TRP A 84 -2.83 1.85 14.44
N ASP A 85 -3.27 0.98 13.51
CA ASP A 85 -2.44 0.54 12.40
C ASP A 85 -2.36 1.68 11.38
N ALA A 86 -1.34 2.51 11.58
CA ALA A 86 -1.17 3.78 10.91
C ALA A 86 0.25 3.90 10.38
N GLY A 87 0.48 4.77 9.41
CA GLY A 87 1.82 5.05 8.91
C GLY A 87 2.00 6.46 8.39
N ALA A 88 3.26 6.83 8.24
CA ALA A 88 3.72 8.03 7.60
C ALA A 88 4.45 7.65 6.30
N MET A 89 3.99 8.19 5.18
CA MET A 89 4.64 7.95 3.89
C MET A 89 5.81 8.91 3.70
N ASP A 90 6.94 8.42 3.20
CA ASP A 90 8.06 9.30 2.90
C ASP A 90 7.72 10.31 1.79
N ASP A 91 8.22 11.54 1.92
CA ASP A 91 7.90 12.63 0.98
C ASP A 91 8.59 12.52 -0.38
N GLN A 92 9.45 11.51 -0.56
CA GLN A 92 10.08 11.17 -1.83
C GLN A 92 9.35 10.05 -2.57
N ASN A 93 8.35 9.41 -1.95
CA ASN A 93 7.57 8.35 -2.59
C ASN A 93 6.68 8.93 -3.70
N ASP A 94 6.63 8.25 -4.85
CA ASP A 94 5.77 8.65 -5.98
C ASP A 94 4.27 8.72 -5.60
N GLU A 95 3.85 7.99 -4.56
CA GLU A 95 2.48 7.99 -4.06
C GLU A 95 2.22 8.96 -2.90
N PHE A 96 3.22 9.76 -2.49
CA PHE A 96 3.12 10.67 -1.36
C PHE A 96 2.02 11.71 -1.54
N ILE A 97 1.93 12.32 -2.73
CA ILE A 97 0.90 13.32 -3.03
C ILE A 97 -0.47 12.65 -3.02
N GLY A 98 -1.36 13.14 -2.16
CA GLY A 98 -2.69 12.56 -1.97
C GLY A 98 -2.70 11.26 -1.16
N SER A 99 -1.62 10.95 -0.42
CA SER A 99 -1.52 9.74 0.40
C SER A 99 -2.41 9.73 1.63
N CYS A 100 -2.77 10.89 2.19
CA CYS A 100 -3.61 10.97 3.39
C CYS A 100 -4.91 10.16 3.24
N GLY A 101 -5.11 9.20 4.15
CA GLY A 101 -6.28 8.31 4.15
C GLY A 101 -6.20 7.14 3.16
N ARG A 102 -5.17 7.04 2.31
CA ARG A 102 -4.91 5.83 1.52
C ARG A 102 -4.43 4.71 2.43
N CYS A 103 -4.76 3.48 2.07
CA CYS A 103 -4.41 2.29 2.83
C CYS A 103 -3.47 1.37 2.06
N TYR A 104 -2.59 0.71 2.80
CA TYR A 104 -1.59 -0.20 2.28
C TYR A 104 -1.59 -1.49 3.07
N GLU A 105 -1.59 -2.61 2.37
CA GLU A 105 -1.25 -3.89 2.96
C GLU A 105 0.28 -4.00 3.00
N ILE A 106 0.84 -4.30 4.17
CA ILE A 106 2.27 -4.40 4.39
C ILE A 106 2.61 -5.72 5.07
N LYS A 107 3.76 -6.31 4.71
CA LYS A 107 4.32 -7.47 5.41
C LYS A 107 5.83 -7.42 5.48
N CYS A 108 6.39 -8.01 6.53
CA CYS A 108 7.83 -8.08 6.71
C CYS A 108 8.46 -9.02 5.67
N ASN A 109 9.60 -8.63 5.11
CA ASN A 109 10.27 -9.34 4.02
C ASN A 109 11.70 -9.72 4.39
N PRO A 110 11.97 -10.93 4.93
CA PRO A 110 13.29 -11.32 5.41
C PRO A 110 14.39 -11.11 4.36
N ARG A 111 15.28 -10.14 4.60
CA ARG A 111 16.41 -9.85 3.71
C ARG A 111 17.49 -9.02 4.40
N VAL A 112 18.67 -9.05 3.81
CA VAL A 112 19.70 -8.03 4.03
C VAL A 112 19.39 -6.83 3.12
N PHE A 113 19.54 -5.61 3.63
CA PHE A 113 19.34 -4.40 2.84
C PHE A 113 20.36 -3.32 3.20
N THR A 114 20.55 -2.35 2.31
CA THR A 114 21.42 -1.20 2.52
C THR A 114 20.59 0.01 2.94
N ASP A 115 21.04 0.76 3.94
CA ASP A 115 20.38 2.01 4.34
C ASP A 115 20.78 3.22 3.48
N GLY A 116 20.14 4.37 3.71
CA GLY A 116 20.43 5.61 2.98
C GLY A 116 21.84 6.17 3.20
N TYR A 117 22.64 5.57 4.08
CA TYR A 117 24.04 5.91 4.34
C TYR A 117 25.04 4.84 3.87
N GLY A 118 24.56 3.79 3.19
CA GLY A 118 25.40 2.74 2.62
C GLY A 118 25.76 1.61 3.57
N ALA A 119 25.23 1.57 4.80
CA ALA A 119 25.47 0.46 5.72
C ALA A 119 24.59 -0.74 5.36
N SER A 120 25.19 -1.94 5.35
CA SER A 120 24.47 -3.20 5.18
C SER A 120 23.86 -3.66 6.51
N ILE A 121 22.57 -3.97 6.49
CA ILE A 121 21.76 -4.31 7.66
C ILE A 121 21.13 -5.68 7.46
N ASP A 122 21.50 -6.64 8.29
CA ASP A 122 20.91 -7.97 8.29
C ASP A 122 19.57 -7.99 9.05
N ARG A 123 18.50 -8.38 8.34
CA ARG A 123 17.15 -8.61 8.89
C ARG A 123 16.57 -9.95 8.45
N MET A 124 17.40 -10.93 8.11
CA MET A 124 16.94 -12.28 7.73
C MET A 124 16.09 -12.94 8.84
N GLY A 125 16.38 -12.65 10.12
CA GLY A 125 15.65 -13.17 11.27
C GLY A 125 14.71 -12.17 11.94
N ALA A 126 14.33 -11.08 11.26
CA ALA A 126 13.59 -10.00 11.90
C ALA A 126 12.07 -10.23 11.97
N CYS A 127 11.52 -10.87 10.94
CA CYS A 127 10.08 -11.04 10.78
C CYS A 127 9.52 -12.09 11.75
N LEU A 128 8.38 -11.79 12.37
CA LEU A 128 7.62 -12.77 13.16
C LEU A 128 7.00 -13.84 12.26
N ASP A 129 6.40 -13.40 11.16
CA ASP A 129 5.76 -14.25 10.16
C ASP A 129 5.80 -13.55 8.79
N PRO A 130 6.66 -13.99 7.85
CA PRO A 130 6.83 -13.35 6.54
C PRO A 130 5.58 -13.42 5.63
N ASP A 131 4.64 -14.31 5.95
CA ASP A 131 3.43 -14.49 5.16
C ASP A 131 2.25 -13.71 5.73
N ALA A 132 2.37 -13.20 6.97
CA ALA A 132 1.32 -12.43 7.61
C ALA A 132 1.47 -10.92 7.34
N SER A 133 0.35 -10.23 7.15
CA SER A 133 0.31 -8.81 6.80
C SER A 133 -0.64 -8.01 7.68
N VAL A 134 -0.41 -6.70 7.72
CA VAL A 134 -1.28 -5.72 8.36
C VAL A 134 -1.69 -4.67 7.33
N VAL A 135 -2.91 -4.14 7.45
CA VAL A 135 -3.36 -2.99 6.66
C VAL A 135 -3.16 -1.74 7.50
N ILE A 136 -2.45 -0.76 6.97
CA ILE A 136 -2.24 0.54 7.60
C ILE A 136 -2.98 1.63 6.83
N THR A 137 -3.37 2.70 7.52
CA THR A 137 -3.80 3.96 6.90
C THR A 137 -2.66 4.97 6.97
N ILE A 138 -2.41 5.72 5.89
CA ILE A 138 -1.48 6.86 5.95
C ILE A 138 -2.15 8.04 6.66
N VAL A 139 -1.56 8.46 7.77
CA VAL A 139 -2.08 9.53 8.64
C VAL A 139 -1.07 10.66 8.85
N ASP A 140 0.15 10.49 8.35
CA ASP A 140 1.25 11.43 8.53
C ASP A 140 2.23 11.37 7.35
N ALA A 141 3.28 12.18 7.40
CA ALA A 141 4.37 12.23 6.44
C ALA A 141 5.72 11.93 7.12
N CYS A 142 6.63 11.22 6.45
CA CYS A 142 8.03 11.17 6.85
C CYS A 142 8.87 12.07 5.92
N PRO A 143 9.14 13.33 6.30
CA PRO A 143 9.86 14.23 5.42
C PRO A 143 11.35 13.89 5.36
N CYS A 144 11.95 13.96 4.17
CA CYS A 144 13.39 13.82 3.98
C CYS A 144 14.18 14.88 4.79
N GLN A 145 13.64 16.09 4.91
CA GLN A 145 14.20 17.17 5.71
C GLN A 145 13.35 17.46 6.96
N TYR A 146 13.79 16.93 8.11
CA TYR A 146 13.15 17.17 9.40
C TYR A 146 14.15 17.72 10.41
N THR A 147 13.94 18.92 10.94
CA THR A 147 14.89 19.55 11.87
C THR A 147 15.01 18.81 13.21
N GLY A 148 13.92 18.23 13.71
CA GLY A 148 13.88 17.51 14.99
C GLY A 148 14.61 16.17 14.99
N ASN A 149 14.81 15.54 13.83
CA ASN A 149 15.49 14.25 13.71
C ASN A 149 16.19 14.08 12.35
N TYR A 150 16.93 15.11 11.93
CA TYR A 150 17.49 15.21 10.58
C TYR A 150 18.32 13.98 10.17
N TYR A 151 19.15 13.45 11.07
CA TYR A 151 19.99 12.30 10.76
C TYR A 151 19.18 11.03 10.50
N SER A 152 18.09 10.80 11.24
CA SER A 152 17.23 9.62 11.04
C SER A 152 16.38 9.77 9.79
N ASN A 153 15.71 10.91 9.62
CA ASN A 153 14.88 11.19 8.45
C ASN A 153 15.70 11.11 7.15
N LYS A 154 16.92 11.66 7.17
CA LYS A 154 17.81 11.54 6.02
C LYS A 154 18.24 10.11 5.70
N ARG A 155 18.37 9.25 6.72
CA ARG A 155 18.73 7.84 6.56
C ARG A 155 17.59 7.01 5.97
N TRP A 156 16.35 7.33 6.33
CA TRP A 156 15.20 6.45 6.10
C TRP A 156 14.22 6.97 5.06
N CYS A 157 14.00 8.28 5.00
CA CYS A 157 12.90 8.91 4.26
C CYS A 157 13.39 9.74 3.05
N CYS A 158 14.63 9.55 2.58
CA CYS A 158 15.21 10.31 1.47
C CYS A 158 15.49 9.47 0.21
N GLY A 159 14.46 8.78 -0.30
CA GLY A 159 14.40 8.32 -1.70
C GLY A 159 15.39 7.25 -2.17
N ASP A 160 16.19 6.63 -1.29
CA ASP A 160 17.04 5.49 -1.67
C ASP A 160 16.22 4.21 -1.89
N VAL A 161 15.16 4.02 -1.09
CA VAL A 161 14.14 2.97 -1.20
C VAL A 161 12.84 3.51 -0.58
N ASP A 162 11.68 3.14 -1.13
CA ASP A 162 10.37 3.45 -0.54
C ASP A 162 10.32 3.13 0.96
N HIS A 163 9.79 4.08 1.73
CA HIS A 163 9.79 4.01 3.17
C HIS A 163 8.42 4.37 3.78
N LEU A 164 8.03 3.56 4.77
CA LEU A 164 6.85 3.81 5.59
C LEU A 164 7.30 3.86 7.06
N ASP A 165 7.21 5.01 7.70
CA ASP A 165 7.40 5.07 9.15
C ASP A 165 6.07 4.67 9.81
N ILE A 166 5.95 3.43 10.26
CA ILE A 166 4.66 2.88 10.72
C ILE A 166 4.49 3.06 12.22
N SER A 167 3.25 3.05 12.70
CA SER A 167 3.00 3.12 14.13
C SER A 167 3.67 1.95 14.86
N VAL A 168 4.08 2.18 16.11
CA VAL A 168 4.57 1.11 16.98
C VAL A 168 3.61 -0.09 16.99
N TYR A 169 2.30 0.17 16.96
CA TYR A 169 1.22 -0.83 16.98
C TYR A 169 1.18 -1.70 15.72
N ALA A 170 1.47 -1.15 14.55
CA ALA A 170 1.58 -1.92 13.32
C ALA A 170 2.91 -2.69 13.29
N PHE A 171 4.01 -2.05 13.70
CA PHE A 171 5.34 -2.65 13.65
C PHE A 171 5.44 -3.90 14.52
N GLU A 172 4.92 -3.86 15.75
CA GLU A 172 5.01 -4.97 16.71
C GLU A 172 4.24 -6.23 16.27
N LYS A 173 3.35 -6.12 15.27
CA LYS A 173 2.68 -7.25 14.62
C LYS A 173 3.58 -7.94 13.58
N LEU A 174 4.53 -7.20 13.00
CA LEU A 174 5.41 -7.66 11.92
C LEU A 174 6.77 -8.13 12.44
N ALA A 175 7.32 -7.45 13.45
CA ALA A 175 8.65 -7.72 13.99
C ALA A 175 8.79 -7.25 15.45
N PRO A 176 9.69 -7.87 16.25
CA PRO A 176 10.06 -7.32 17.55
C PRO A 176 10.65 -5.90 17.43
N LEU A 177 10.17 -4.95 18.25
CA LEU A 177 10.60 -3.54 18.23
C LEU A 177 12.12 -3.34 18.30
N LYS A 178 12.87 -4.26 18.93
CA LYS A 178 14.34 -4.20 19.01
C LYS A 178 15.06 -4.09 17.67
N TRP A 179 14.41 -4.47 16.56
CA TRP A 179 15.01 -4.38 15.23
C TRP A 179 15.06 -2.95 14.69
N GLY A 180 14.16 -2.07 15.16
CA GLY A 180 14.04 -0.64 14.83
C GLY A 180 13.68 -0.32 13.38
N VAL A 181 14.09 -1.16 12.44
CA VAL A 181 13.81 -1.09 11.01
C VAL A 181 13.66 -2.50 10.46
N ILE A 182 12.69 -2.70 9.56
CA ILE A 182 12.48 -3.94 8.83
C ILE A 182 12.31 -3.69 7.33
N PRO A 183 12.82 -4.58 6.48
CA PRO A 183 12.40 -4.65 5.08
C PRO A 183 10.91 -5.03 4.97
N LEU A 184 10.22 -4.43 4.01
CA LEU A 184 8.81 -4.67 3.74
C LEU A 184 8.57 -5.12 2.29
N LEU A 185 7.46 -5.82 2.11
CA LEU A 185 6.67 -5.73 0.88
C LEU A 185 5.41 -4.93 1.21
N TYR A 186 5.00 -4.04 0.30
CA TYR A 186 3.79 -3.24 0.46
C TYR A 186 3.03 -3.06 -0.86
N ARG A 187 1.71 -2.87 -0.77
CA ARG A 187 0.85 -2.58 -1.92
C ARG A 187 -0.39 -1.76 -1.51
N PRO A 188 -0.92 -0.89 -2.38
CA PRO A 188 -2.16 -0.17 -2.09
C PRO A 188 -3.35 -1.14 -2.05
N VAL A 189 -4.24 -0.95 -1.08
CA VAL A 189 -5.48 -1.72 -0.92
C VAL A 189 -6.64 -0.83 -0.46
N PRO A 190 -7.91 -1.22 -0.69
CA PRO A 190 -9.04 -0.60 -0.01
C PRO A 190 -8.86 -0.66 1.52
N CYS A 191 -9.29 0.36 2.25
CA CYS A 191 -9.09 0.42 3.71
C CYS A 191 -9.86 -0.65 4.50
N ASP A 192 -10.90 -1.24 3.91
CA ASP A 192 -11.67 -2.35 4.48
C ASP A 192 -11.09 -3.73 4.10
N TYR A 193 -10.04 -3.78 3.28
CA TYR A 193 -9.37 -4.99 2.84
C TYR A 193 -8.96 -5.87 4.02
N LYS A 194 -9.09 -7.18 3.85
CA LYS A 194 -8.70 -8.19 4.84
C LYS A 194 -7.53 -9.02 4.29
N PRO A 195 -6.36 -8.97 4.94
CA PRO A 195 -5.26 -9.89 4.66
C PRO A 195 -5.70 -11.33 4.54
N GLN A 196 -5.12 -12.07 3.58
CA GLN A 196 -5.29 -13.54 3.52
C GLN A 196 -4.79 -14.19 4.81
N LYS A 197 -3.70 -13.66 5.37
CA LYS A 197 -3.15 -14.06 6.66
C LYS A 197 -2.91 -12.80 7.50
N PRO A 198 -3.86 -12.39 8.34
CA PRO A 198 -3.68 -11.23 9.20
C PRO A 198 -2.54 -11.46 10.20
N ALA A 199 -1.67 -10.47 10.37
CA ALA A 199 -0.65 -10.48 11.40
C ALA A 199 -1.30 -10.55 12.79
N PRO A 200 -0.82 -11.45 13.68
CA PRO A 200 -1.42 -11.63 14.98
C PRO A 200 -1.24 -10.39 15.85
N LYS A 201 -2.12 -10.21 16.84
CA LYS A 201 -1.88 -9.23 17.89
C LYS A 201 -0.65 -9.67 18.70
N PRO A 202 0.23 -8.73 19.09
CA PRO A 202 1.38 -9.06 19.93
C PRO A 202 0.92 -9.57 21.29
N ALA A 203 1.73 -10.45 21.89
CA ALA A 203 1.45 -10.99 23.22
C ALA A 203 1.47 -9.90 24.33
N GLN A 204 2.29 -8.86 24.14
CA GLN A 204 2.43 -7.72 25.03
C GLN A 204 2.41 -6.44 24.18
N PRO A 205 1.22 -5.97 23.78
CA PRO A 205 1.11 -4.82 22.88
C PRO A 205 1.53 -3.55 23.60
N THR A 206 2.10 -2.61 22.85
CA THR A 206 2.40 -1.28 23.36
C THR A 206 1.10 -0.63 23.86
N ALA A 207 1.14 -0.06 25.06
CA ALA A 207 -0.03 0.62 25.62
C ALA A 207 -0.34 1.87 24.80
N GLY A 208 -1.60 2.04 24.43
CA GLY A 208 -2.07 3.30 23.87
C GLY A 208 -2.55 4.28 24.92
N ILE A 209 -3.04 5.41 24.42
CA ILE A 209 -3.56 6.52 25.20
C ILE A 209 -5.08 6.59 25.07
N PRO A 210 -5.78 7.01 26.14
CA PRO A 210 -7.21 7.24 26.04
C PRO A 210 -7.51 8.48 25.17
N PRO A 211 -8.73 8.55 24.61
CA PRO A 211 -9.19 9.76 23.92
C PRO A 211 -9.16 10.98 24.86
N PRO A 212 -8.85 12.19 24.34
CA PRO A 212 -8.98 13.42 25.12
C PRO A 212 -10.40 13.59 25.66
N LYS A 213 -10.51 14.28 26.81
CA LYS A 213 -11.82 14.58 27.39
C LYS A 213 -12.69 15.34 26.40
N GLY A 214 -13.89 14.83 26.13
CA GLY A 214 -14.84 15.44 25.19
C GLY A 214 -14.61 15.07 23.74
N ALA A 215 -13.63 14.20 23.42
CA ALA A 215 -13.52 13.63 22.08
C ALA A 215 -14.80 12.85 21.75
N VAL A 216 -15.42 13.18 20.62
CA VAL A 216 -16.61 12.51 20.12
C VAL A 216 -16.17 11.36 19.23
N ARG A 217 -16.72 10.18 19.48
CA ARG A 217 -16.52 9.02 18.63
C ARG A 217 -17.34 9.20 17.34
N PRO A 218 -16.71 9.13 16.16
CA PRO A 218 -17.42 9.19 14.88
C PRO A 218 -18.45 8.08 14.71
#